data_AF-A0A1Y2F8V1-F1
#
_entry.id   AF-A0A1Y2F8V1-F1
#
_cell.length_a   1.000
_cell.length_b   1.000
_cell.length_c   1.000
_cell.angle_alpha   90.00
_cell.angle_beta   90.00
_cell.angle_gamma   90.00
#
_symmetry.space_group_name_H-M   'P 1'
#
loop_
_entity.id
_entity.type
_entity.pdbx_description
1 polymer ?
#
loop_
_entity_poly.entity_id
_entity_poly.type
_entity_poly.pdbx_seq_one_letter_code
_entity_poly.pdbx_strand_id
1 'polypeptide(L)'
;MLLCLGCSTDLTRASQSASNSPNFSEKPAQPPVVFPCEHAVCDACVRRNRRLAQSCLMCSTVQDVLGKSDDKRGAVATSGLPSYGEKGAAVEEEAGDFVLGDSDDEDERDAPPPPVDAEERLELPPAYEDAEGVAAGAAGDEKREQLVLHYIKPQDTLLGLSLQYKVEGPVLCRMNKLPLSTLSTTPHLLHTLPFLLLPPRRPLPPPLRFTHPPSNFQRQTRCVDWAMANTYVSTIFDAREKEAEFVRSNRAARGDVSAGEVEVREGGELEEAIEQWERDERWEREQGKGTGKMGSRIKSTGQVEGKVKGWVWPR
;
A
#
# COMPACT_ATOMS: atom_id res chain seq x y z
N MET A 1 20.02 -20.93 13.35
CA MET A 1 20.23 -19.84 12.37
C MET A 1 19.24 -18.72 12.66
N LEU A 2 19.70 -17.60 13.23
CA LEU A 2 18.86 -16.42 13.44
C LEU A 2 18.76 -15.69 12.09
N LEU A 3 17.62 -15.79 11.43
CA LEU A 3 17.32 -15.01 10.23
C LEU A 3 17.21 -13.53 10.62
N CYS A 4 17.87 -12.64 9.88
CA CYS A 4 17.71 -11.22 10.12
C CYS A 4 16.28 -10.76 9.75
N LEU A 5 15.84 -9.64 10.32
CA LEU A 5 14.48 -9.11 10.11
C LEU A 5 14.12 -8.94 8.63
N GLY A 6 15.04 -8.43 7.80
CA GLY A 6 14.78 -8.25 6.37
C GLY A 6 14.61 -9.58 5.60
N CYS A 7 15.41 -10.60 5.93
CA CYS A 7 15.25 -11.93 5.34
C CYS A 7 13.97 -12.62 5.81
N SER A 8 13.54 -12.38 7.05
CA SER A 8 12.28 -12.93 7.58
C SER A 8 11.05 -12.38 6.84
N THR A 9 11.10 -11.11 6.42
CA THR A 9 10.03 -10.51 5.62
C THR A 9 10.05 -10.98 4.17
N ASP A 10 11.24 -11.13 3.56
CA ASP A 10 11.38 -11.55 2.16
C ASP A 10 11.09 -13.05 1.96
N LEU A 11 11.20 -13.90 2.99
CA LEU A 11 10.81 -15.31 2.92
C LEU A 11 9.33 -15.53 2.56
N THR A 12 8.46 -14.55 2.84
CA THR A 12 7.05 -14.60 2.41
C THR A 12 6.86 -14.31 0.93
N ARG A 13 7.82 -13.63 0.29
CA ARG A 13 7.78 -13.24 -1.13
C ARG A 13 8.64 -14.14 -2.01
N ALA A 14 9.73 -14.68 -1.48
CA ALA A 14 10.68 -15.55 -2.18
C ALA A 14 10.08 -16.92 -2.57
N SER A 15 8.95 -17.34 -1.99
CA SER A 15 8.27 -18.58 -2.42
C SER A 15 7.60 -18.47 -3.79
N GLN A 16 7.59 -17.28 -4.43
CA GLN A 16 7.00 -17.07 -5.76
C GLN A 16 8.01 -16.75 -6.86
N SER A 17 9.30 -16.59 -6.54
CA SER A 17 10.33 -16.25 -7.52
C SER A 17 11.62 -17.04 -7.28
N ALA A 18 11.55 -18.35 -7.41
CA ALA A 18 12.71 -19.24 -7.37
C ALA A 18 13.43 -19.24 -8.74
N SER A 19 14.14 -18.15 -9.06
CA SER A 19 15.14 -18.13 -10.13
C SER A 19 16.10 -16.94 -9.99
N ASN A 20 16.62 -16.68 -8.77
CA ASN A 20 17.75 -15.77 -8.61
C ASN A 20 18.96 -16.56 -8.14
N SER A 21 19.91 -16.70 -9.06
CA SER A 21 21.21 -17.31 -8.84
C SER A 21 21.89 -16.72 -7.61
N PRO A 22 22.50 -17.54 -6.74
CA PRO A 22 23.29 -17.04 -5.64
C PRO A 22 24.53 -16.35 -6.22
N ASN A 23 24.57 -15.02 -6.12
CA ASN A 23 25.80 -14.25 -6.33
C ASN A 23 26.76 -14.59 -5.18
N PHE A 24 27.57 -15.63 -5.39
CA PHE A 24 28.73 -15.95 -4.56
C PHE A 24 29.81 -14.88 -4.82
N SER A 25 29.64 -13.71 -4.23
CA SER A 25 30.75 -12.77 -4.04
C SER A 25 31.39 -13.10 -2.70
N GLU A 26 32.56 -13.75 -2.76
CA GLU A 26 33.37 -14.28 -1.65
C GLU A 26 33.99 -13.21 -0.75
N LYS A 27 33.46 -11.99 -0.74
CA LYS A 27 33.89 -10.98 0.24
C LYS A 27 33.42 -11.44 1.62
N PRO A 28 34.32 -11.46 2.64
CA PRO A 28 33.96 -11.86 3.99
C PRO A 28 32.74 -11.06 4.44
N ALA A 29 31.68 -11.77 4.81
CA ALA A 29 30.43 -11.16 5.22
C ALA A 29 30.72 -10.21 6.38
N GLN A 30 30.44 -8.93 6.20
CA GLN A 30 30.60 -7.98 7.29
C GLN A 30 29.70 -8.40 8.46
N PRO A 31 30.14 -8.16 9.71
CA PRO A 31 29.33 -8.50 10.87
C PRO A 31 27.95 -7.82 10.78
N PRO A 32 26.87 -8.49 11.21
CA PRO A 32 25.54 -7.93 11.14
C PRO A 32 25.45 -6.64 11.96
N VAL A 33 24.66 -5.68 11.47
CA VAL A 33 24.39 -4.44 12.20
C VAL A 33 23.42 -4.76 13.32
N VAL A 34 23.84 -4.59 14.57
CA VAL A 34 23.03 -4.81 15.77
C VAL A 34 22.57 -3.47 16.34
N PHE A 35 21.27 -3.34 16.60
CA PHE A 35 20.67 -2.16 17.19
C PHE A 35 20.56 -2.26 18.72
N PRO A 36 20.41 -1.13 19.45
CA PRO A 36 20.22 -1.14 20.90
C PRO A 36 19.00 -1.93 21.39
N CYS A 37 18.02 -2.17 20.51
CA CYS A 37 16.84 -2.99 20.76
C CYS A 37 17.07 -4.49 20.51
N GLU A 38 18.33 -4.94 20.46
CA GLU A 38 18.78 -6.32 20.23
C GLU A 38 18.40 -6.95 18.88
N HIS A 39 17.82 -6.15 17.97
CA HIS A 39 17.54 -6.57 16.62
C HIS A 39 18.79 -6.48 15.74
N ALA A 40 18.97 -7.47 14.86
CA ALA A 40 20.10 -7.53 13.93
C ALA A 40 19.65 -7.54 12.46
N VAL A 41 20.41 -6.86 11.60
CA VAL A 41 20.22 -6.84 10.14
C VAL A 41 21.48 -7.37 9.45
N CYS A 42 21.33 -8.32 8.52
CA CYS A 42 22.47 -8.87 7.80
C CYS A 42 22.98 -7.90 6.72
N ASP A 43 24.27 -8.03 6.36
CA ASP A 43 24.90 -7.17 5.34
C ASP A 43 24.18 -7.24 3.98
N ALA A 44 23.62 -8.40 3.60
CA ALA A 44 22.85 -8.51 2.36
C ALA A 44 21.63 -7.57 2.33
N CYS A 45 20.89 -7.47 3.44
CA CYS A 45 19.76 -6.55 3.56
C CYS A 45 20.22 -5.08 3.59
N VAL A 46 21.34 -4.78 4.26
CA VAL A 46 21.92 -3.43 4.28
C VAL A 46 22.39 -2.99 2.89
N ARG A 47 23.03 -3.88 2.11
CA ARG A 47 23.42 -3.60 0.73
C ARG A 47 22.21 -3.35 -0.16
N ARG A 48 21.12 -4.10 0.06
CA ARG A 48 19.86 -3.92 -0.67
C ARG A 48 19.17 -2.61 -0.31
N ASN A 49 19.26 -2.18 0.95
CA ASN A 49 18.72 -0.91 1.41
C ASN A 49 19.56 -0.32 2.55
N ARG A 50 20.40 0.68 2.22
CA ARG A 50 21.32 1.32 3.19
C ARG A 50 20.61 1.97 4.39
N ARG A 51 19.31 2.29 4.30
CA ARG A 51 18.54 2.84 5.42
C ARG A 51 18.39 1.85 6.58
N LEU A 52 18.46 0.54 6.29
CA LEU A 52 18.38 -0.52 7.30
C LEU A 52 19.61 -0.59 8.21
N ALA A 53 20.68 0.14 7.90
CA ALA A 53 21.81 0.31 8.82
C ALA A 53 21.63 1.51 9.77
N GLN A 54 20.70 2.42 9.48
CA GLN A 54 20.52 3.67 10.22
C GLN A 54 19.40 3.58 11.26
N SER A 55 18.35 2.78 11.02
CA SER A 55 17.24 2.61 11.96
C SER A 55 16.68 1.18 11.94
N CYS A 56 16.23 0.71 13.11
CA CYS A 56 15.57 -0.58 13.25
C CYS A 56 14.11 -0.50 12.77
N LEU A 57 13.71 -1.34 11.81
CA LEU A 57 12.34 -1.42 11.29
C LEU A 57 11.26 -1.69 12.34
N MET A 58 11.62 -2.35 13.45
CA MET A 58 10.67 -2.69 14.51
C MET A 58 10.46 -1.54 15.49
N CYS A 59 11.45 -0.64 15.59
CA CYS A 59 11.39 0.53 16.47
C CYS A 59 11.03 1.80 15.71
N SER A 60 11.31 1.85 14.40
CA SER A 60 10.88 2.94 13.55
C SER A 60 9.38 2.79 13.29
N THR A 61 8.63 3.85 13.56
CA THR A 61 7.20 3.84 13.26
C THR A 61 7.02 3.90 11.75
N VAL A 62 5.86 3.45 11.26
CA VAL A 62 5.54 3.48 9.81
C VAL A 62 5.74 4.88 9.19
N GLN A 63 5.67 5.96 9.99
CA GLN A 63 5.94 7.33 9.57
C GLN A 63 7.43 7.59 9.25
N ASP A 64 8.36 6.94 9.95
CA ASP A 64 9.81 7.09 9.74
C ASP A 64 10.29 6.30 8.50
N VAL A 65 9.66 5.17 8.21
CA VAL A 65 10.04 4.28 7.09
C VAL A 65 9.46 4.78 5.76
N LEU A 66 8.20 5.25 5.77
CA LEU A 66 7.51 5.71 4.57
C LEU A 66 7.73 7.19 4.24
N GLY A 67 8.50 7.92 5.06
CA GLY A 67 8.96 9.27 4.78
C GLY A 67 7.82 10.16 4.27
N LYS A 68 6.98 10.66 5.18
CA LYS A 68 6.37 11.96 4.91
C LYS A 68 7.54 12.94 4.83
N SER A 69 7.89 13.33 3.61
CA SER A 69 8.57 14.60 3.38
C SER A 69 7.63 15.69 3.85
N ASP A 70 7.61 15.94 5.17
CA ASP A 70 6.98 17.12 5.72
C ASP A 70 7.84 18.30 5.28
N ASP A 71 7.41 18.94 4.19
CA ASP A 71 7.77 20.30 3.81
C ASP A 71 7.34 21.27 4.93
N LYS A 72 8.08 21.27 6.04
CA LYS A 72 8.03 22.35 7.01
C LYS A 72 9.43 22.89 7.24
N ARG A 73 9.67 23.99 6.52
CA ARG A 73 10.67 25.01 6.80
C ARG A 73 10.70 25.31 8.31
N GLY A 74 11.80 24.95 8.96
CA GLY A 74 12.20 25.37 10.30
C GLY A 74 13.72 25.39 10.34
N ALA A 75 14.30 26.54 10.64
CA ALA A 75 15.69 26.88 10.41
C ALA A 75 16.68 26.23 11.40
N VAL A 76 17.97 26.24 11.01
CA VAL A 76 19.21 26.04 11.81
C VAL A 76 19.55 24.54 12.05
N ALA A 77 20.70 23.97 11.65
CA ALA A 77 22.05 24.50 11.41
C ALA A 77 22.79 23.74 10.27
N THR A 78 23.58 24.53 9.55
CA THR A 78 24.81 24.22 8.81
C THR A 78 25.47 22.83 8.96
N SER A 79 25.48 22.08 7.85
CA SER A 79 26.68 21.40 7.34
C SER A 79 26.52 21.21 5.82
N GLY A 80 27.46 21.79 5.06
CA GLY A 80 27.30 22.11 3.65
C GLY A 80 27.31 20.91 2.69
N LEU A 81 26.50 21.04 1.64
CA LEU A 81 26.65 20.33 0.37
C LEU A 81 27.01 21.35 -0.72
N PRO A 82 27.91 21.01 -1.66
CA PRO A 82 28.41 21.96 -2.65
C PRO A 82 27.33 22.33 -3.67
N SER A 83 27.16 23.64 -3.84
CA SER A 83 26.35 24.26 -4.89
C SER A 83 27.02 24.04 -6.25
N TYR A 84 26.44 23.19 -7.09
CA TYR A 84 26.79 23.17 -8.52
C TYR A 84 26.12 24.38 -9.18
N GLY A 85 26.94 25.38 -9.49
CA GLY A 85 26.52 26.55 -10.25
C GLY A 85 26.23 26.18 -11.70
N GLU A 86 25.06 26.60 -12.17
CA GLU A 86 24.73 26.76 -13.59
C GLU A 86 25.79 27.65 -14.26
N LYS A 87 26.70 27.02 -14.99
CA LYS A 87 27.42 27.66 -16.09
C LYS A 87 27.36 26.73 -17.29
N GLY A 88 26.62 27.18 -18.29
CA GLY A 88 26.63 26.58 -19.61
C GLY A 88 28.03 26.65 -20.22
N ALA A 89 28.46 25.55 -20.80
CA ALA A 89 29.44 25.50 -21.87
C ALA A 89 29.13 24.24 -22.69
N ALA A 90 28.81 24.46 -23.96
CA ALA A 90 28.80 23.42 -24.97
C ALA A 90 30.22 22.85 -25.07
N VAL A 91 30.37 21.54 -24.91
CA VAL A 91 31.57 20.80 -25.31
C VAL A 91 31.11 19.44 -25.86
N GLU A 92 31.64 19.15 -27.04
CA GLU A 92 31.46 17.96 -27.86
C GLU A 92 32.04 16.67 -27.22
N GLU A 93 31.68 15.57 -27.89
CA GLU A 93 32.12 14.17 -27.78
C GLU A 93 33.45 13.86 -27.07
N GLU A 94 33.46 12.75 -26.31
CA GLU A 94 34.40 11.64 -26.58
C GLU A 94 33.98 10.37 -25.81
N ALA A 95 34.00 9.24 -26.50
CA ALA A 95 33.73 7.91 -25.94
C ALA A 95 34.92 7.47 -25.07
N GLY A 96 34.70 7.38 -23.75
CA GLY A 96 35.65 6.84 -22.79
C GLY A 96 35.53 5.33 -22.66
N ASP A 97 36.49 4.63 -23.25
CA ASP A 97 36.82 3.21 -23.10
C ASP A 97 37.13 2.86 -21.63
N PHE A 98 36.40 1.90 -21.05
CA PHE A 98 36.59 1.46 -19.67
C PHE A 98 37.33 0.11 -19.65
N VAL A 99 38.64 0.19 -19.43
CA VAL A 99 39.53 -0.96 -19.21
C VAL A 99 39.28 -1.50 -17.80
N LEU A 100 38.71 -2.71 -17.70
CA LEU A 100 38.64 -3.47 -16.46
C LEU A 100 39.98 -4.18 -16.23
N GLY A 101 40.72 -3.70 -15.24
CA GLY A 101 41.94 -4.32 -14.75
C GLY A 101 41.64 -5.64 -14.05
N ASP A 102 42.35 -6.67 -14.51
CA ASP A 102 42.49 -7.98 -13.89
C ASP A 102 43.35 -7.84 -12.63
N SER A 103 42.85 -8.29 -11.48
CA SER A 103 43.64 -8.38 -10.24
C SER A 103 43.47 -9.76 -9.64
N ASP A 104 44.39 -10.62 -10.09
CA ASP A 104 44.93 -11.78 -9.38
C ASP A 104 45.24 -11.40 -7.92
N ASP A 105 44.78 -12.19 -6.96
CA ASP A 105 45.49 -12.35 -5.68
C ASP A 105 45.04 -13.64 -4.98
N GLU A 106 46.06 -14.42 -4.69
CA GLU A 106 46.07 -15.74 -4.07
C GLU A 106 45.76 -15.69 -2.56
N ASP A 107 45.56 -16.89 -2.00
CA ASP A 107 45.93 -17.33 -0.65
C ASP A 107 44.82 -17.75 0.36
N GLU A 108 44.81 -19.08 0.57
CA GLU A 108 45.18 -19.73 1.83
C GLU A 108 44.24 -19.56 3.06
N ARG A 109 43.48 -20.62 3.39
CA ARG A 109 43.68 -21.51 4.58
C ARG A 109 42.40 -22.26 4.99
N ASP A 110 42.52 -23.59 4.96
CA ASP A 110 41.64 -24.58 5.59
C ASP A 110 41.74 -24.56 7.12
N ALA A 111 40.59 -24.50 7.81
CA ALA A 111 40.44 -25.02 9.16
C ALA A 111 39.00 -25.52 9.41
N PRO A 112 38.79 -26.77 9.86
CA PRO A 112 37.47 -27.31 10.15
C PRO A 112 36.92 -26.85 11.52
N PRO A 113 35.61 -26.59 11.66
CA PRO A 113 34.99 -26.28 12.96
C PRO A 113 34.78 -27.55 13.82
N PRO A 114 34.78 -27.41 15.16
CA PRO A 114 34.56 -28.51 16.10
C PRO A 114 33.09 -28.96 16.16
N PRO A 115 32.81 -30.22 16.55
CA PRO A 115 31.46 -30.74 16.70
C PRO A 115 30.75 -30.09 17.91
N VAL A 116 29.47 -29.76 17.75
CA VAL A 116 28.59 -29.31 18.83
C VAL A 116 27.80 -30.50 19.35
N ASP A 117 28.03 -30.84 20.61
CA ASP A 117 27.33 -31.89 21.34
C ASP A 117 25.86 -31.49 21.57
N ALA A 118 24.97 -32.42 21.19
CA ALA A 118 23.54 -32.34 21.42
C ALA A 118 23.23 -32.92 22.81
N GLU A 119 22.90 -32.05 23.76
CA GLU A 119 22.29 -32.46 25.02
C GLU A 119 20.80 -32.10 24.99
N GLU A 120 20.03 -33.18 24.97
CA GLU A 120 18.59 -33.30 24.86
C GLU A 120 17.94 -32.99 26.21
N ARG A 121 17.42 -31.75 26.38
CA ARG A 121 16.67 -31.38 27.59
C ARG A 121 15.17 -31.53 27.34
N LEU A 122 14.66 -32.71 27.70
CA LEU A 122 13.24 -33.02 27.80
C LEU A 122 12.62 -32.24 28.99
N GLU A 123 12.14 -31.02 28.74
CA GLU A 123 11.31 -30.31 29.70
C GLU A 123 9.82 -30.64 29.47
N LEU A 124 9.23 -31.29 30.48
CA LEU A 124 7.81 -31.64 30.54
C LEU A 124 6.94 -30.37 30.57
N PRO A 125 5.81 -30.34 29.86
CA PRO A 125 4.92 -29.17 29.84
C PRO A 125 4.27 -28.94 31.21
N PRO A 126 4.10 -27.66 31.62
CA PRO A 126 3.48 -27.31 32.89
C PRO A 126 1.99 -27.69 32.89
N ALA A 127 1.54 -28.24 34.03
CA ALA A 127 0.14 -28.55 34.28
C ALA A 127 -0.70 -27.26 34.30
N TYR A 128 -1.76 -27.25 33.50
CA TYR A 128 -2.72 -26.15 33.40
C TYR A 128 -3.72 -26.28 34.54
N GLU A 129 -3.75 -25.30 35.44
CA GLU A 129 -4.83 -25.17 36.42
C GLU A 129 -6.06 -24.55 35.76
N ASP A 130 -7.21 -25.17 36.01
CA ASP A 130 -8.53 -24.76 35.52
C ASP A 130 -8.94 -23.40 36.12
N ALA A 131 -8.81 -22.34 35.32
CA ALA A 131 -9.31 -21.02 35.67
C ALA A 131 -10.84 -20.97 35.48
N GLU A 132 -11.57 -21.26 36.56
CA GLU A 132 -13.00 -21.01 36.65
C GLU A 132 -13.29 -19.50 36.65
N GLY A 133 -14.19 -19.09 35.74
CA GLY A 133 -15.21 -18.08 36.02
C GLY A 133 -14.78 -16.61 36.13
N VAL A 134 -14.50 -15.95 35.00
CA VAL A 134 -14.66 -14.48 34.91
C VAL A 134 -15.97 -14.17 34.20
N ALA A 135 -16.96 -13.79 35.02
CA ALA A 135 -18.29 -13.40 34.60
C ALA A 135 -18.28 -12.06 33.84
N ALA A 136 -19.21 -12.00 32.88
CA ALA A 136 -19.45 -10.93 31.94
C ALA A 136 -19.73 -9.56 32.59
N GLY A 137 -18.93 -8.56 32.22
CA GLY A 137 -19.27 -7.14 32.31
C GLY A 137 -19.91 -6.66 31.01
N ALA A 138 -21.20 -6.31 31.07
CA ALA A 138 -21.96 -5.68 30.02
C ALA A 138 -21.96 -4.15 30.16
N ALA A 139 -21.91 -3.45 29.02
CA ALA A 139 -22.37 -2.07 28.74
C ALA A 139 -21.34 -1.24 27.95
N GLY A 140 -21.29 -1.50 26.66
CA GLY A 140 -20.67 -0.64 25.64
C GLY A 140 -21.12 -1.15 24.28
N ASP A 141 -22.02 -0.42 23.62
CA ASP A 141 -22.56 -0.71 22.28
C ASP A 141 -21.51 -0.44 21.19
N GLU A 142 -20.33 -1.02 21.37
CA GLU A 142 -19.46 -1.36 20.26
C GLU A 142 -19.96 -2.72 19.82
N LYS A 143 -20.48 -2.83 18.59
CA LYS A 143 -20.79 -4.12 17.95
C LYS A 143 -19.50 -4.92 17.89
N ARG A 144 -19.19 -5.61 18.99
CA ARG A 144 -18.05 -6.50 19.12
C ARG A 144 -18.15 -7.41 17.92
N GLU A 145 -17.12 -7.32 17.08
CA GLU A 145 -17.02 -8.05 15.85
C GLU A 145 -17.03 -9.55 16.20
N GLN A 146 -18.24 -10.14 16.30
CA GLN A 146 -18.43 -11.51 16.75
C GLN A 146 -17.90 -12.46 15.68
N LEU A 147 -16.99 -13.34 16.09
CA LEU A 147 -16.49 -14.43 15.26
C LEU A 147 -17.67 -15.29 14.81
N VAL A 148 -17.69 -15.61 13.51
CA VAL A 148 -18.74 -16.46 12.94
C VAL A 148 -18.25 -17.90 12.93
N LEU A 149 -19.02 -18.79 13.52
CA LEU A 149 -18.72 -20.23 13.56
C LEU A 149 -19.30 -20.90 12.30
N HIS A 150 -18.49 -21.63 11.53
CA HIS A 150 -18.93 -22.41 10.36
C HIS A 150 -18.73 -23.90 10.61
N TYR A 151 -19.81 -24.68 10.51
CA TYR A 151 -19.75 -26.14 10.61
C TYR A 151 -19.29 -26.74 9.28
N ILE A 152 -18.21 -27.52 9.34
CA ILE A 152 -17.56 -28.07 8.15
C ILE A 152 -18.42 -29.18 7.55
N LYS A 153 -18.72 -29.08 6.26
CA LYS A 153 -19.40 -30.14 5.49
C LYS A 153 -18.39 -31.02 4.75
N PRO A 154 -18.74 -32.27 4.40
CA PRO A 154 -17.84 -33.17 3.66
C PRO A 154 -17.34 -32.63 2.31
N GLN A 155 -18.13 -31.77 1.66
CA GLN A 155 -17.77 -31.11 0.40
C GLN A 155 -17.00 -29.79 0.59
N ASP A 156 -16.85 -29.31 1.82
CA ASP A 156 -16.16 -28.06 2.06
C ASP A 156 -14.65 -28.26 1.88
N THR A 157 -14.03 -27.27 1.25
CA THR A 157 -12.58 -27.16 1.11
C THR A 157 -12.14 -25.84 1.71
N LEU A 158 -10.93 -25.79 2.27
CA LEU A 158 -10.45 -24.54 2.90
C LEU A 158 -10.37 -23.39 1.88
N LEU A 159 -10.00 -23.70 0.63
CA LEU A 159 -10.02 -22.75 -0.49
C LEU A 159 -11.45 -22.31 -0.83
N GLY A 160 -12.40 -23.24 -0.94
CA GLY A 160 -13.81 -22.92 -1.20
C GLY A 160 -14.40 -22.01 -0.11
N LEU A 161 -14.11 -22.30 1.15
CA LEU A 161 -14.51 -21.45 2.28
C LEU A 161 -13.80 -20.10 2.25
N SER A 162 -12.52 -20.04 1.92
CA SER A 162 -11.78 -18.77 1.78
C SER A 162 -12.43 -17.85 0.74
N LEU A 163 -12.88 -18.41 -0.39
CA LEU A 163 -13.57 -17.68 -1.45
C LEU A 163 -15.00 -17.28 -1.04
N GLN A 164 -15.74 -18.21 -0.43
CA GLN A 164 -17.11 -17.98 0.00
C GLN A 164 -17.21 -16.86 1.05
N TYR A 165 -16.25 -16.82 1.98
CA TYR A 165 -16.20 -15.84 3.06
C TYR A 165 -15.34 -14.61 2.73
N LYS A 166 -14.67 -14.59 1.57
CA LYS A 166 -13.72 -13.54 1.14
C LYS A 166 -12.62 -13.30 2.18
N VAL A 167 -12.11 -14.38 2.75
CA VAL A 167 -11.01 -14.37 3.72
C VAL A 167 -9.81 -15.05 3.07
N GLU A 168 -8.61 -14.51 3.23
CA GLU A 168 -7.41 -15.15 2.69
C GLU A 168 -7.18 -16.52 3.35
N GLY A 169 -6.89 -17.54 2.53
CA GLY A 169 -6.64 -18.90 2.99
C GLY A 169 -5.56 -19.00 4.10
N PRO A 170 -4.38 -18.36 3.96
CA PRO A 170 -3.35 -18.39 5.01
C PRO A 170 -3.80 -17.79 6.35
N VAL A 171 -4.64 -16.75 6.31
CA VAL A 171 -5.21 -16.11 7.50
C VAL A 171 -6.17 -17.10 8.18
N LEU A 172 -7.01 -17.76 7.39
CA LEU A 172 -7.96 -18.76 7.88
C LEU A 172 -7.23 -19.96 8.53
N CYS A 173 -6.12 -20.42 7.93
CA CYS A 173 -5.27 -21.45 8.52
C CYS A 173 -4.68 -21.02 9.87
N ARG A 174 -4.10 -19.80 9.93
CA ARG A 174 -3.47 -19.29 11.16
C ARG A 174 -4.47 -19.14 12.31
N MET A 175 -5.68 -18.64 12.01
CA MET A 175 -6.75 -18.48 13.01
C MET A 175 -7.23 -19.81 13.59
N ASN A 176 -7.29 -20.86 12.76
CA ASN A 176 -7.78 -22.18 13.15
C ASN A 176 -6.65 -23.15 13.53
N LYS A 177 -5.41 -22.66 13.67
CA LYS A 177 -4.21 -23.45 13.98
C LYS A 177 -4.00 -24.62 13.01
N LEU A 178 -4.35 -24.42 11.74
CA LEU A 178 -4.14 -25.39 10.67
C LEU A 178 -2.78 -25.13 9.99
N PRO A 179 -2.07 -26.19 9.55
CA PRO A 179 -0.83 -26.01 8.80
C PRO A 179 -1.11 -25.39 7.43
N LEU A 180 -0.15 -24.62 6.90
CA LEU A 180 -0.29 -23.98 5.58
C LEU A 180 -0.42 -25.00 4.45
N SER A 181 0.10 -26.21 4.64
CA SER A 181 -0.05 -27.33 3.70
C SER A 181 -1.52 -27.70 3.47
N THR A 182 -2.43 -27.42 4.42
CA THR A 182 -3.88 -27.65 4.25
C THR A 182 -4.50 -26.82 3.12
N LEU A 183 -3.85 -25.74 2.67
CA LEU A 183 -4.29 -24.96 1.50
C LEU A 183 -4.06 -25.70 0.19
N SER A 184 -2.94 -26.41 0.06
CA SER A 184 -2.54 -27.07 -1.19
C SER A 184 -2.89 -28.55 -1.22
N THR A 185 -2.89 -29.20 -0.06
CA THR A 185 -2.88 -30.66 0.02
C THR A 185 -3.78 -31.13 1.16
N THR A 186 -4.73 -31.98 0.76
CA THR A 186 -5.63 -32.82 1.60
C THR A 186 -6.82 -32.12 2.27
N PRO A 187 -8.04 -32.27 1.72
CA PRO A 187 -9.27 -31.86 2.42
C PRO A 187 -9.52 -32.66 3.72
N HIS A 188 -8.83 -33.79 3.92
CA HIS A 188 -9.02 -34.66 5.07
C HIS A 188 -8.65 -34.00 6.40
N LEU A 189 -7.63 -33.13 6.44
CA LEU A 189 -7.26 -32.38 7.66
C LEU A 189 -8.28 -31.29 8.02
N LEU A 190 -9.06 -30.81 7.04
CA LEU A 190 -10.18 -29.92 7.32
C LEU A 190 -11.27 -30.67 8.08
N HIS A 191 -11.58 -31.89 7.62
CA HIS A 191 -12.71 -32.68 8.11
C HIS A 191 -12.47 -33.33 9.48
N THR A 192 -11.27 -33.22 10.05
CA THR A 192 -11.03 -33.58 11.46
C THR A 192 -11.56 -32.52 12.42
N LEU A 193 -11.80 -31.29 11.93
CA LEU A 193 -12.39 -30.22 12.73
C LEU A 193 -13.92 -30.25 12.64
N PRO A 194 -14.64 -30.12 13.77
CA PRO A 194 -16.10 -30.02 13.75
C PRO A 194 -16.60 -28.67 13.22
N PHE A 195 -15.81 -27.61 13.40
CA PHE A 195 -16.13 -26.26 12.97
C PHE A 195 -14.87 -25.44 12.69
N LEU A 196 -15.04 -24.34 11.93
CA LEU A 196 -14.04 -23.32 11.68
C LEU A 196 -14.49 -21.98 12.25
N LEU A 197 -13.54 -21.26 12.84
CA LEU A 197 -13.69 -19.88 13.24
C LEU A 197 -13.38 -18.98 12.05
N LEU A 198 -14.35 -18.15 11.68
CA LEU A 198 -14.21 -17.18 10.61
C LEU A 198 -14.03 -15.78 11.21
N PRO A 199 -13.17 -14.94 10.61
CA PRO A 199 -13.09 -13.56 11.03
C PRO A 199 -14.45 -12.88 10.89
N PRO A 200 -14.76 -11.94 11.78
CA PRO A 200 -16.01 -11.21 11.75
C PRO A 200 -16.10 -10.50 10.40
N ARG A 201 -17.23 -10.68 9.73
CA ARG A 201 -17.49 -10.01 8.46
C ARG A 201 -17.55 -8.52 8.74
N ARG A 202 -16.47 -7.80 8.47
CA ARG A 202 -16.61 -6.38 8.17
C ARG A 202 -17.60 -6.30 7.03
N PRO A 203 -18.70 -5.53 7.14
CA PRO A 203 -19.55 -5.28 6.00
C PRO A 203 -18.60 -4.83 4.91
N LEU A 204 -18.46 -5.65 3.86
CA LEU A 204 -17.61 -5.26 2.75
C LEU A 204 -18.12 -3.88 2.34
N PRO A 205 -17.24 -2.88 2.17
CA PRO A 205 -17.66 -1.68 1.46
C PRO A 205 -18.38 -2.18 0.20
N PRO A 206 -19.59 -1.67 -0.10
CA PRO A 206 -20.38 -2.13 -1.24
C PRO A 206 -19.41 -2.26 -2.42
N PRO A 207 -19.39 -3.44 -3.10
CA PRO A 207 -18.33 -3.79 -4.03
C PRO A 207 -18.07 -2.57 -4.88
N LEU A 208 -16.88 -1.98 -4.75
CA LEU A 208 -16.54 -0.76 -5.44
C LEU A 208 -16.79 -1.06 -6.92
N ARG A 209 -17.89 -0.52 -7.45
CA ARG A 209 -18.39 -0.80 -8.81
C ARG A 209 -17.53 -0.01 -9.78
N PHE A 210 -16.21 -0.16 -9.71
CA PHE A 210 -15.30 0.28 -10.74
C PHE A 210 -15.40 -0.71 -11.90
N THR A 211 -16.57 -0.75 -12.54
CA THR A 211 -16.84 -1.62 -13.69
C THR A 211 -16.06 -1.18 -14.92
N HIS A 212 -15.48 0.02 -14.92
CA HIS A 212 -14.60 0.49 -16.00
C HIS A 212 -13.23 0.90 -15.47
N PRO A 213 -12.15 0.21 -15.90
CA PRO A 213 -10.81 0.60 -15.51
C PRO A 213 -10.46 1.96 -16.14
N PRO A 214 -9.92 2.92 -15.37
CA PRO A 214 -9.50 4.23 -15.88
C PRO A 214 -8.43 4.14 -16.97
N SER A 215 -7.84 2.96 -17.18
CA SER A 215 -6.88 2.70 -18.26
C SER A 215 -7.44 2.97 -19.66
N ASN A 216 -8.73 2.71 -19.92
CA ASN A 216 -9.34 3.02 -21.20
C ASN A 216 -9.48 4.53 -21.43
N PHE A 217 -9.78 5.28 -20.37
CA PHE A 217 -9.80 6.74 -20.38
C PHE A 217 -8.39 7.28 -20.67
N GLN A 218 -7.38 6.85 -19.91
CA GLN A 218 -5.98 7.26 -20.08
C GLN A 218 -5.46 7.00 -21.50
N ARG A 219 -5.82 5.85 -22.10
CA ARG A 219 -5.42 5.53 -23.48
C ARG A 219 -6.01 6.49 -24.51
N GLN A 220 -7.24 6.96 -24.31
CA GLN A 220 -7.94 7.83 -25.26
C GLN A 220 -7.56 9.30 -25.09
N THR A 221 -7.53 9.79 -23.84
CA THR A 221 -7.24 11.20 -23.53
C THR A 221 -5.75 11.50 -23.42
N ARG A 222 -4.90 10.46 -23.34
CA ARG A 222 -3.46 10.61 -23.01
C ARG A 222 -3.22 11.27 -21.64
N CYS A 223 -4.21 11.25 -20.74
CA CYS A 223 -4.05 11.71 -19.37
C CYS A 223 -3.05 10.81 -18.63
N VAL A 224 -1.91 11.37 -18.23
CA VAL A 224 -0.82 10.63 -17.56
C VAL A 224 -1.16 10.36 -16.09
N ASP A 225 -1.95 11.24 -15.46
CA ASP A 225 -2.31 11.13 -14.06
C ASP A 225 -3.51 10.18 -13.87
N TRP A 226 -3.27 9.09 -13.14
CA TRP A 226 -4.30 8.11 -12.79
C TRP A 226 -5.37 8.70 -11.87
N ALA A 227 -5.00 9.58 -10.93
CA ALA A 227 -5.95 10.18 -10.01
C ALA A 227 -6.92 11.09 -10.77
N MET A 228 -6.41 11.89 -11.70
CA MET A 228 -7.22 12.75 -12.56
C MET A 228 -8.16 11.94 -13.45
N ALA A 229 -7.65 10.89 -14.11
CA ALA A 229 -8.49 9.99 -14.91
C ALA A 229 -9.62 9.36 -14.07
N ASN A 230 -9.28 8.91 -12.86
CA ASN A 230 -10.26 8.34 -11.93
C ASN A 230 -11.31 9.37 -11.50
N THR A 231 -10.93 10.64 -11.26
CA THR A 231 -11.90 11.67 -10.88
C THR A 231 -12.94 11.90 -11.97
N TYR A 232 -12.55 12.08 -13.24
CA TYR A 232 -13.51 12.28 -14.34
C TYR A 232 -14.48 11.11 -14.51
N VAL A 233 -13.94 9.88 -14.47
CA VAL A 233 -14.78 8.68 -14.55
C VAL A 233 -15.74 8.65 -13.35
N SER A 234 -15.24 8.80 -12.12
CA SER A 234 -16.07 8.75 -10.91
C SER A 234 -17.17 9.83 -10.89
N THR A 235 -16.90 11.05 -11.35
CA THR A 235 -17.88 12.13 -11.34
C THR A 235 -19.06 11.85 -12.26
N ILE A 236 -18.84 11.22 -13.43
CA ILE A 236 -19.91 10.84 -14.34
C ILE A 236 -20.76 9.71 -13.75
N PHE A 237 -20.11 8.70 -13.16
CA PHE A 237 -20.82 7.61 -12.48
C PHE A 237 -21.69 8.12 -11.33
N ASP A 238 -21.14 8.97 -10.46
CA ASP A 238 -21.86 9.57 -9.34
C ASP A 238 -23.02 10.45 -9.83
N ALA A 239 -22.84 11.19 -10.92
CA ALA A 239 -23.88 12.02 -11.51
C ALA A 239 -25.05 11.16 -12.05
N ARG A 240 -24.75 10.05 -12.75
CA ARG A 240 -25.78 9.12 -13.24
C ARG A 240 -26.51 8.40 -12.13
N GLU A 241 -25.80 7.98 -11.09
CA GLU A 241 -26.45 7.32 -9.94
C GLU A 241 -27.43 8.28 -9.26
N LYS A 242 -27.02 9.54 -9.06
CA LYS A 242 -27.89 10.59 -8.51
C LYS A 242 -29.08 10.89 -9.42
N GLU A 243 -28.89 10.91 -10.73
CA GLU A 243 -29.98 11.06 -11.70
C GLU A 243 -30.97 9.88 -11.60
N ALA A 244 -30.46 8.65 -11.59
CA ALA A 244 -31.26 7.44 -11.45
C ALA A 244 -32.03 7.41 -10.12
N GLU A 245 -31.40 7.83 -9.02
CA GLU A 245 -32.05 7.98 -7.71
C GLU A 245 -33.14 9.06 -7.75
N PHE A 246 -32.86 10.22 -8.35
CA PHE A 246 -33.82 11.29 -8.51
C PHE A 246 -35.03 10.87 -9.36
N VAL A 247 -34.81 10.14 -10.45
CA VAL A 247 -35.87 9.59 -11.30
C VAL A 247 -36.69 8.55 -10.53
N ARG A 248 -36.04 7.63 -9.80
CA ARG A 248 -36.72 6.65 -8.94
C ARG A 248 -37.57 7.34 -7.87
N SER A 249 -37.02 8.34 -7.19
CA SER A 249 -37.73 9.12 -6.17
C SER A 249 -38.93 9.86 -6.74
N ASN A 250 -38.79 10.50 -7.91
CA ASN A 250 -39.90 11.19 -8.58
C ASN A 250 -41.01 10.25 -9.04
N ARG A 251 -40.66 9.06 -9.55
CA ARG A 251 -41.65 8.04 -9.92
C ARG A 251 -42.38 7.50 -8.70
N ALA A 252 -41.65 7.21 -7.62
CA ALA A 252 -42.22 6.77 -6.35
C ALA A 252 -43.21 7.81 -5.79
N ALA A 253 -42.87 9.10 -5.84
CA ALA A 253 -43.74 10.19 -5.41
C ALA A 253 -45.03 10.32 -6.23
N ARG A 254 -45.03 9.87 -7.50
CA ARG A 254 -46.23 9.85 -8.37
C ARG A 254 -47.11 8.61 -8.18
N GLY A 255 -46.72 7.67 -7.32
CA GLY A 255 -47.46 6.43 -7.10
C GLY A 255 -47.45 5.47 -8.28
N ASP A 256 -46.48 5.61 -9.20
CA ASP A 256 -46.30 4.65 -10.29
C ASP A 256 -45.56 3.42 -9.77
N VAL A 257 -46.33 2.48 -9.21
CA VAL A 257 -45.84 1.21 -8.65
C VAL A 257 -45.56 0.17 -9.75
N SER A 258 -45.94 0.45 -11.00
CA SER A 258 -45.83 -0.46 -12.15
C SER A 258 -44.52 -0.32 -12.93
N ALA A 259 -43.75 0.73 -12.62
CA ALA A 259 -42.48 0.99 -13.26
C ALA A 259 -41.45 -0.05 -12.84
N GLY A 260 -41.31 -1.09 -13.66
CA GLY A 260 -40.12 -1.94 -13.68
C GLY A 260 -38.84 -1.12 -13.68
N GLU A 261 -37.75 -1.78 -13.27
CA GLU A 261 -36.39 -1.25 -13.24
C GLU A 261 -36.19 -0.20 -14.33
N VAL A 262 -36.05 1.06 -13.91
CA VAL A 262 -35.78 2.14 -14.85
C VAL A 262 -34.51 1.72 -15.57
N GLU A 263 -34.62 1.42 -16.86
CA GLU A 263 -33.46 1.24 -17.73
C GLU A 263 -32.69 2.56 -17.73
N VAL A 264 -31.84 2.72 -16.72
CA VAL A 264 -30.74 3.68 -16.77
C VAL A 264 -29.98 3.25 -18.01
N ARG A 265 -29.86 4.17 -18.98
CA ARG A 265 -29.14 3.93 -20.23
C ARG A 265 -27.78 3.34 -19.89
N GLU A 266 -27.64 2.02 -20.01
CA GLU A 266 -26.40 1.34 -19.69
C GLU A 266 -25.38 1.68 -20.78
N GLY A 267 -24.24 2.24 -20.38
CA GLY A 267 -23.15 2.57 -21.28
C GLY A 267 -23.06 4.05 -21.67
N GLY A 268 -21.85 4.41 -22.12
CA GLY A 268 -21.49 5.77 -22.53
C GLY A 268 -20.88 6.62 -21.42
N GLU A 269 -20.77 6.12 -20.19
CA GLU A 269 -20.15 6.85 -19.06
C GLU A 269 -18.69 7.22 -19.39
N LEU A 270 -17.98 6.30 -20.03
CA LEU A 270 -16.61 6.53 -20.47
C LEU A 270 -16.53 7.60 -21.56
N GLU A 271 -17.45 7.58 -22.53
CA GLU A 271 -17.48 8.54 -23.63
C GLU A 271 -17.81 9.94 -23.12
N GLU A 272 -18.76 10.05 -22.19
CA GLU A 272 -19.14 11.30 -21.53
C GLU A 272 -18.00 11.87 -20.67
N ALA A 273 -17.26 11.01 -19.95
CA ALA A 273 -16.07 11.42 -19.23
C ALA A 273 -14.98 11.96 -20.17
N ILE A 274 -14.77 11.32 -21.32
CA ILE A 274 -13.82 11.76 -22.34
C ILE A 274 -14.24 13.12 -22.92
N GLU A 275 -15.53 13.28 -23.26
CA GLU A 275 -16.06 14.54 -23.78
C GLU A 275 -15.89 15.68 -22.77
N GLN A 276 -16.14 15.40 -21.47
CA GLN A 276 -15.93 16.38 -20.41
C GLN A 276 -14.46 16.80 -20.30
N TRP A 277 -13.53 15.85 -20.36
CA TRP A 277 -12.09 16.15 -20.35
C TRP A 277 -11.66 16.97 -21.57
N GLU A 278 -12.13 16.63 -22.78
CA GLU A 278 -11.82 17.39 -23.99
C GLU A 278 -12.38 18.83 -23.96
N ARG A 279 -13.53 19.01 -23.30
CA ARG A 279 -14.14 20.32 -23.07
C ARG A 279 -13.26 21.18 -22.15
N ASP A 280 -12.76 20.59 -21.07
CA ASP A 280 -11.88 21.26 -20.11
C ASP A 280 -10.53 21.61 -20.75
N GLU A 281 -9.92 20.68 -21.50
CA GLU A 281 -8.70 20.92 -22.31
C GLU A 281 -8.87 22.05 -23.34
N ARG A 282 -10.04 22.13 -23.99
CA ARG A 282 -10.36 23.21 -24.93
C ARG A 282 -10.44 24.54 -24.20
N TRP A 283 -11.14 24.57 -23.07
CA TRP A 283 -11.27 25.75 -22.24
C TRP A 283 -9.90 26.24 -21.74
N GLU A 284 -9.04 25.35 -21.24
CA GLU A 284 -7.68 25.70 -20.79
C GLU A 284 -6.84 26.29 -21.93
N ARG A 285 -6.93 25.72 -23.14
CA ARG A 285 -6.23 26.23 -24.32
C ARG A 285 -6.70 27.62 -24.74
N GLU A 286 -7.99 27.93 -24.56
CA GLU A 286 -8.55 29.25 -24.85
C GLU A 286 -8.13 30.28 -23.79
N GLN A 287 -8.15 29.91 -22.51
CA GLN A 287 -7.72 30.79 -21.42
C GLN A 287 -6.21 31.03 -21.43
N GLY A 288 -5.41 30.01 -21.74
CA GLY A 288 -3.94 30.10 -21.81
C GLY A 288 -3.45 30.98 -22.97
N LYS A 289 -4.23 31.12 -24.05
CA LYS A 289 -3.90 32.03 -25.16
C LYS A 289 -4.16 33.51 -24.83
N GLY A 290 -4.94 33.81 -23.80
CA GLY A 290 -5.31 35.18 -23.42
C GLY A 290 -4.41 35.82 -22.34
N THR A 291 -3.69 35.02 -21.55
CA THR A 291 -3.05 35.51 -20.31
C THR A 291 -1.55 35.80 -20.40
N GLY A 292 -0.90 35.50 -21.52
CA GLY A 292 0.53 35.73 -21.74
C GLY A 292 0.98 37.20 -21.92
N LYS A 293 0.09 38.19 -21.82
CA LYS A 293 0.44 39.61 -22.06
C LYS A 293 -0.09 40.65 -21.07
N MET A 294 -0.63 40.24 -19.92
CA MET A 294 -1.12 41.19 -18.90
C MET A 294 -0.31 41.20 -17.60
N GLY A 295 0.93 40.74 -17.64
CA GLY A 295 1.82 40.66 -16.47
C GLY A 295 3.20 41.26 -16.69
N SER A 296 3.34 42.52 -17.10
CA SER A 296 4.47 43.36 -16.65
C SER A 296 4.26 44.85 -16.95
N ARG A 297 3.22 45.45 -16.36
CA ARG A 297 3.26 46.89 -16.02
C ARG A 297 2.24 47.27 -14.96
N ILE A 298 2.15 46.50 -13.87
CA ILE A 298 1.77 47.13 -12.60
C ILE A 298 2.96 48.02 -12.24
N LYS A 299 2.93 49.26 -12.72
CA LYS A 299 3.80 50.30 -12.20
C LYS A 299 3.41 50.41 -10.73
N SER A 300 4.35 50.07 -9.85
CA SER A 300 4.33 50.48 -8.45
C SER A 300 4.40 52.01 -8.41
N THR A 301 3.31 52.70 -8.76
CA THR A 301 3.13 54.09 -8.32
C THR A 301 2.72 53.99 -6.88
N GLY A 302 3.71 54.25 -6.02
CA GLY A 302 3.51 54.28 -4.59
C GLY A 302 2.39 55.24 -4.19
N GLN A 303 1.97 55.06 -2.94
CA GLN A 303 1.34 56.08 -2.12
C GLN A 303 -0.10 56.45 -2.54
N VAL A 304 -1.05 55.60 -2.15
CA VAL A 304 -2.40 56.06 -1.83
C VAL A 304 -2.65 55.77 -0.36
N GLU A 305 -2.59 56.82 0.46
CA GLU A 305 -3.02 56.81 1.86
C GLU A 305 -4.54 56.59 1.91
N GLY A 306 -4.95 55.32 1.92
CA GLY A 306 -6.34 54.91 2.08
C GLY A 306 -6.73 54.86 3.55
N LYS A 307 -7.33 55.96 4.04
CA LYS A 307 -7.96 56.09 5.36
C LYS A 307 -8.94 54.93 5.60
N VAL A 308 -8.60 54.01 6.50
CA VAL A 308 -9.44 52.88 6.90
C VAL A 308 -10.66 53.41 7.66
N LYS A 309 -11.82 53.49 7.00
CA LYS A 309 -13.11 53.65 7.69
C LYS A 309 -13.52 52.27 8.21
N GLY A 310 -13.48 52.12 9.53
CA GLY A 310 -13.91 50.92 10.23
C GLY A 310 -15.39 50.63 9.97
N TRP A 311 -15.66 49.41 9.52
CA TRP A 311 -17.01 48.85 9.48
C TRP A 311 -17.26 48.20 10.84
N VAL A 312 -18.11 48.84 11.65
CA VAL A 312 -18.63 48.29 12.89
C VAL A 312 -19.83 47.43 12.54
N TRP A 313 -19.78 46.16 12.93
CA TRP A 313 -20.93 45.26 12.82
C TRP A 313 -21.91 45.53 13.97
N PRO A 314 -23.22 45.61 13.69
CA PRO A 314 -24.22 45.77 14.74
C PRO A 314 -24.38 44.45 15.52
N ARG A 315 -24.51 44.59 16.85
CA ARG A 315 -24.90 43.51 17.76
C ARG A 315 -26.41 43.28 17.72
#